data_AF-A0AA39TEG1-F1
#
_entry.id   AF-A0AA39TEG1-F1
#
_cell.length_a   1.000
_cell.length_b   1.000
_cell.length_c   1.000
_cell.angle_alpha   90.00
_cell.angle_beta   90.00
_cell.angle_gamma   90.00
#
_symmetry.space_group_name_H-M   'P 1'
#
loop_
_entity.id
_entity.type
_entity.pdbx_description
1 polymer ?
#
loop_
_entity_poly.entity_id
_entity_poly.type
_entity_poly.pdbx_seq_one_letter_code
_entity_poly.pdbx_strand_id
1 'polypeptide(L)'
;MYVQEFGSECQFPNQRCVYLSYLDSVKYFRPEIKAVTGEALSTFVYHEILIGYLEYCKLRGFTSCYIWACPPLKGEGYILYCHPEIQKTPKSDKLREWYLYMLRKAARENIVVDLTNLYDHFFVPTCESRAKVTAARLPYFDGDYWPGAAEDLIYQIRQEEDGKKQNKKGRTEKTITERAQKASGQTDLSGTASKDLLLMHKLGETIYPMKEDFIMVHLQHACTHCCILIVSGTCHVCRQCKNFLLCDKCFEAEKKREDRDRHPINLREVHPLEEVSITDVPADTKDRDEILESEFFDTRQAFLCLCQGNHYQYDTLRRAKHSSMMVLYHLHNPTAPAFVTTCNICHLDIETGQGWRCEVCPDYDVCNTCYQKDGGIDHPHKLTNHRSNADRDAQNKEARQLRVLQLRKMLDLLVHASQCRSPHCQYPDCRKVKGLFRHGIQCKTRASGGCVLCKKMWYLLQLHTRACKESECHVPRCRDLKEHWRRLQQQSDSRRRAAVMEMMRQRAAEVAGNAG
;
A
#
# COMPACT_ATOMS: atom_id res chain seq x y z
N MET A 1 -2.12 10.30 3.33
CA MET A 1 -2.39 8.92 3.75
C MET A 1 -2.50 8.07 2.50
N TYR A 2 -1.88 6.89 2.46
CA TYR A 2 -2.06 5.87 1.42
C TYR A 2 -2.65 4.62 2.07
N VAL A 3 -3.66 4.04 1.44
CA VAL A 3 -4.41 2.87 1.92
C VAL A 3 -4.54 1.85 0.81
N GLN A 4 -4.63 0.58 1.17
CA GLN A 4 -4.99 -0.51 0.28
C GLN A 4 -6.36 -1.05 0.70
N GLU A 5 -7.33 -1.01 -0.20
CA GLU A 5 -8.69 -1.50 0.03
C GLU A 5 -8.92 -2.77 -0.79
N PHE A 6 -9.22 -3.89 -0.11
CA PHE A 6 -9.52 -5.17 -0.73
C PHE A 6 -11.00 -5.46 -0.60
N GLY A 7 -11.74 -5.29 -1.69
CA GLY A 7 -13.19 -5.34 -1.66
C GLY A 7 -13.79 -6.74 -1.46
N SER A 8 -15.11 -6.80 -1.52
CA SER A 8 -15.91 -8.03 -1.47
C SER A 8 -15.60 -9.02 -2.60
N GLU A 9 -15.10 -8.53 -3.73
CA GLU A 9 -14.68 -9.30 -4.90
C GLU A 9 -13.27 -9.88 -4.77
N CYS A 10 -12.49 -9.42 -3.80
CA CYS A 10 -11.17 -9.97 -3.52
C CYS A 10 -11.30 -11.38 -2.94
N GLN A 11 -10.38 -12.26 -3.33
CA GLN A 11 -10.32 -13.62 -2.78
C GLN A 11 -9.81 -13.59 -1.33
N PHE A 12 -10.17 -14.63 -0.58
CA PHE A 12 -9.58 -14.88 0.74
C PHE A 12 -8.04 -15.04 0.61
N PRO A 13 -7.22 -14.53 1.56
CA PRO A 13 -7.55 -14.01 2.90
C PRO A 13 -7.81 -12.49 2.98
N ASN A 14 -7.74 -11.75 1.88
CA ASN A 14 -7.82 -10.28 1.89
C ASN A 14 -9.24 -9.72 1.73
N GLN A 15 -10.23 -10.57 1.47
CA GLN A 15 -11.60 -10.15 1.24
C GLN A 15 -12.13 -9.22 2.34
N ARG A 16 -12.63 -8.04 1.96
CA ARG A 16 -13.18 -7.00 2.85
C ARG A 16 -12.19 -6.45 3.89
N CYS A 17 -10.90 -6.47 3.59
CA CYS A 17 -9.86 -5.91 4.45
C CYS A 17 -9.34 -4.56 3.92
N VAL A 18 -8.96 -3.69 4.84
CA VAL A 18 -8.27 -2.43 4.56
C VAL A 18 -6.91 -2.44 5.23
N TYR A 19 -5.88 -1.90 4.58
CA TYR A 19 -4.55 -1.77 5.16
C TYR A 19 -4.04 -0.33 5.05
N LEU A 20 -3.68 0.26 6.19
CA LEU A 20 -3.07 1.58 6.28
C LEU A 20 -1.59 1.49 5.88
N SER A 21 -1.30 1.77 4.60
CA SER A 21 0.06 1.59 4.06
C SER A 21 1.03 2.66 4.53
N TYR A 22 0.64 3.94 4.42
CA TYR A 22 1.50 5.06 4.81
C TYR A 22 0.67 6.22 5.37
N LEU A 23 1.12 6.77 6.49
CA LEU A 23 0.60 8.01 7.07
C LEU A 23 1.77 8.95 7.33
N ASP A 24 1.58 10.23 7.03
CA ASP A 24 2.61 11.25 7.25
C ASP A 24 1.96 12.60 7.53
N SER A 25 2.70 13.48 8.20
CA SER A 25 2.26 14.83 8.54
C SER A 25 3.44 15.80 8.69
N VAL A 26 3.15 17.10 8.58
CA VAL A 26 4.06 18.16 9.01
C VAL A 26 3.45 19.02 10.13
N LYS A 27 4.29 19.45 11.07
CA LYS A 27 3.92 20.10 12.34
C LYS A 27 3.43 21.57 12.19
N TYR A 28 2.76 21.92 11.11
CA TYR A 28 2.33 23.30 10.82
C TYR A 28 0.85 23.57 11.04
N PHE A 29 0.10 22.61 11.59
CA PHE A 29 -1.31 22.77 11.89
C PHE A 29 -1.53 23.92 12.89
N ARG A 30 -2.52 24.77 12.60
CA ARG A 30 -2.89 25.92 13.44
C ARG A 30 -4.39 25.91 13.74
N PRO A 31 -4.82 26.35 14.94
CA PRO A 31 -4.00 26.90 16.03
C PRO A 31 -3.24 25.84 16.85
N GLU A 32 -2.09 26.22 17.42
CA GLU A 32 -1.28 25.37 18.32
C GLU A 32 -1.85 25.38 19.75
N ILE A 33 -3.08 24.89 19.90
CA ILE A 33 -3.78 24.80 21.19
C ILE A 33 -4.05 23.34 21.57
N LYS A 34 -4.52 23.13 22.80
CA LYS A 34 -5.03 21.85 23.26
C LYS A 34 -6.54 21.75 23.03
N ALA A 35 -7.02 20.57 22.68
CA ALA A 35 -8.44 20.25 22.68
C ALA A 35 -8.96 20.14 24.13
N VAL A 36 -10.29 20.10 24.29
CA VAL A 36 -10.95 19.94 25.60
C VAL A 36 -10.52 18.65 26.31
N THR A 37 -10.18 17.62 25.53
CA THR A 37 -9.65 16.32 25.97
C THR A 37 -8.19 16.37 26.45
N GLY A 38 -7.51 17.51 26.33
CA GLY A 38 -6.14 17.75 26.84
C GLY A 38 -5.01 17.44 25.85
N GLU A 39 -5.30 16.78 24.74
CA GLU A 39 -4.35 16.52 23.65
C GLU A 39 -4.15 17.74 22.74
N ALA A 40 -3.08 17.76 21.94
CA ALA A 40 -2.89 18.83 20.96
C ALA A 40 -4.01 18.81 19.90
N LEU A 41 -4.51 19.98 19.50
CA LEU A 41 -5.59 20.07 18.50
C LEU A 41 -5.21 19.39 17.17
N SER A 42 -3.94 19.47 16.78
CA SER A 42 -3.43 18.75 15.61
C SER A 42 -3.58 17.24 15.74
N THR A 43 -3.24 16.68 16.91
CA THR A 43 -3.44 15.26 17.22
C THR A 43 -4.91 14.89 17.19
N PHE A 44 -5.78 15.71 17.79
CA PHE A 44 -7.23 15.50 17.74
C PHE A 44 -7.73 15.42 16.29
N VAL A 45 -7.36 16.36 15.43
CA VAL A 45 -7.78 16.37 14.02
C VAL A 45 -7.24 15.17 13.25
N TYR A 46 -6.00 14.76 13.49
CA TYR A 46 -5.44 13.55 12.86
C TYR A 46 -6.20 12.30 13.28
N HIS A 47 -6.61 12.21 14.55
CA HIS A 47 -7.48 11.12 15.01
C HIS A 47 -8.84 11.18 14.30
N GLU A 48 -9.49 12.34 14.19
CA GLU A 48 -10.80 12.42 13.53
C GLU A 48 -10.76 12.00 12.06
N ILE A 49 -9.68 12.34 11.34
CA ILE A 49 -9.52 11.91 9.94
C ILE A 49 -9.45 10.38 9.86
N LEU A 50 -8.68 9.74 10.75
CA LEU A 50 -8.54 8.27 10.75
C LEU A 50 -9.83 7.59 11.23
N ILE A 51 -10.49 8.13 12.26
CA ILE A 51 -11.75 7.61 12.79
C ILE A 51 -12.84 7.71 11.72
N GLY A 52 -12.99 8.87 11.07
CA GLY A 52 -13.93 9.06 9.98
C GLY A 52 -13.65 8.16 8.78
N TYR A 53 -12.38 7.88 8.49
CA TYR A 53 -12.02 6.88 7.47
C TYR A 53 -12.43 5.46 7.88
N LEU A 54 -12.20 5.05 9.14
CA LEU A 54 -12.64 3.73 9.63
C LEU A 54 -14.17 3.59 9.62
N GLU A 55 -14.89 4.65 9.98
CA GLU A 55 -16.34 4.72 9.89
C GLU A 55 -16.81 4.57 8.44
N TYR A 56 -16.19 5.31 7.52
CA TYR A 56 -16.47 5.21 6.08
C TYR A 56 -16.26 3.78 5.56
N CYS A 57 -15.14 3.14 5.92
CA CYS A 57 -14.88 1.74 5.56
C CYS A 57 -15.93 0.80 6.15
N LYS A 58 -16.32 0.97 7.41
CA LYS A 58 -17.35 0.17 8.07
C LYS A 58 -18.69 0.29 7.34
N LEU A 59 -19.11 1.52 7.03
CA LEU A 59 -20.36 1.80 6.31
C LEU A 59 -20.33 1.28 4.87
N ARG A 60 -19.17 1.21 4.24
CA ARG A 60 -18.98 0.53 2.94
C ARG A 60 -18.95 -1.00 3.04
N GLY A 61 -18.99 -1.58 4.24
CA GLY A 61 -19.01 -3.02 4.45
C GLY A 61 -17.64 -3.68 4.55
N PHE A 62 -16.55 -2.93 4.75
CA PHE A 62 -15.28 -3.54 5.15
C PHE A 62 -15.38 -4.10 6.57
N THR A 63 -14.66 -5.18 6.82
CA THR A 63 -14.77 -5.95 8.07
C THR A 63 -13.59 -5.72 9.01
N SER A 64 -12.42 -5.46 8.45
CA SER A 64 -11.19 -5.25 9.22
C SER A 64 -10.30 -4.18 8.62
N CYS A 65 -9.56 -3.50 9.50
CA CYS A 65 -8.45 -2.62 9.13
C CYS A 65 -7.15 -3.09 9.80
N TYR A 66 -6.06 -3.10 9.06
CA TYR A 66 -4.74 -3.52 9.52
C TYR A 66 -3.80 -2.32 9.55
N ILE A 67 -3.08 -2.16 10.66
CA ILE A 67 -2.14 -1.07 10.87
C ILE A 67 -0.82 -1.66 11.37
N TRP A 68 0.25 -1.39 10.62
CA TRP A 68 1.61 -1.63 11.08
C TRP A 68 2.18 -0.33 11.67
N ALA A 69 2.35 -0.29 13.00
CA ALA A 69 2.87 0.85 13.74
C ALA A 69 4.40 0.99 13.60
N CYS A 70 4.86 1.22 12.36
CA CYS A 70 6.26 1.47 12.05
C CYS A 70 6.51 2.98 11.90
N PRO A 71 7.40 3.59 12.70
CA PRO A 71 7.88 4.94 12.42
C PRO A 71 8.87 4.91 11.25
N PRO A 72 9.03 6.02 10.49
CA PRO A 72 10.02 6.11 9.44
C PRO A 72 11.44 6.13 10.02
N LEU A 73 12.43 5.76 9.21
CA LEU A 73 13.83 5.81 9.62
C LEU A 73 14.30 7.27 9.81
N LYS A 74 15.31 7.46 10.65
CA LYS A 74 15.84 8.79 10.93
C LYS A 74 16.31 9.45 9.62
N GLY A 75 15.75 10.62 9.30
CA GLY A 75 16.05 11.36 8.08
C GLY A 75 15.24 10.94 6.85
N GLU A 76 14.35 9.95 6.97
CA GLU A 76 13.43 9.56 5.90
C GLU A 76 12.00 10.05 6.19
N GLY A 77 11.31 10.52 5.15
CA GLY A 77 9.89 10.84 5.18
C GLY A 77 9.06 9.70 4.59
N TYR A 78 7.85 9.47 5.12
CA TYR A 78 6.93 8.55 4.44
C TYR A 78 6.41 9.20 3.16
N ILE A 79 5.65 10.28 3.23
CA ILE A 79 5.01 10.87 2.05
C ILE A 79 5.67 12.21 1.72
N LEU A 80 5.93 13.05 2.72
CA LEU A 80 6.35 14.43 2.54
C LEU A 80 7.88 14.50 2.51
N TYR A 81 8.43 15.19 1.51
CA TYR A 81 9.88 15.30 1.34
C TYR A 81 10.45 16.44 2.20
N CYS A 82 11.50 16.13 2.97
CA CYS A 82 12.15 17.04 3.92
C CYS A 82 11.21 17.56 5.02
N HIS A 83 11.19 16.87 6.16
CA HIS A 83 10.43 17.31 7.34
C HIS A 83 11.16 18.44 8.11
N PRO A 84 10.44 19.24 8.90
CA PRO A 84 11.04 20.28 9.73
C PRO A 84 11.98 19.69 10.78
N GLU A 85 13.15 20.28 11.00
CA GLU A 85 14.11 19.79 12.02
C GLU A 85 13.52 19.80 13.45
N ILE A 86 12.59 20.73 13.70
CA ILE A 86 11.85 20.83 14.97
C ILE A 86 10.83 19.70 15.19
N GLN A 87 10.49 18.94 14.14
CA GLN A 87 9.53 17.85 14.19
C GLN A 87 10.26 16.55 14.52
N LYS A 88 9.99 16.03 15.72
CA LYS A 88 10.54 14.76 16.18
C LYS A 88 9.73 13.59 15.63
N THR A 89 10.39 12.61 15.04
CA THR A 89 9.77 11.33 14.70
C THR A 89 9.48 10.55 15.98
N PRO A 90 8.25 10.07 16.21
CA PRO A 90 7.92 9.26 17.38
C PRO A 90 8.69 7.92 17.35
N LYS A 91 9.09 7.44 18.52
CA LYS A 91 9.55 6.04 18.69
C LYS A 91 8.37 5.09 18.53
N SER A 92 8.60 3.81 18.19
CA SER A 92 7.48 2.89 17.87
C SER A 92 6.52 2.67 19.05
N ASP A 93 6.98 2.71 20.29
CA ASP A 93 6.13 2.62 21.49
C ASP A 93 5.16 3.81 21.61
N LYS A 94 5.65 5.03 21.35
CA LYS A 94 4.82 6.24 21.36
C LYS A 94 3.86 6.28 20.16
N LEU A 95 4.32 5.84 18.99
CA LEU A 95 3.47 5.75 17.80
C LEU A 95 2.36 4.71 17.99
N ARG A 96 2.69 3.57 18.59
CA ARG A 96 1.71 2.53 18.92
C ARG A 96 0.65 3.05 19.89
N GLU A 97 1.06 3.68 20.99
CA GLU A 97 0.10 4.23 21.95
C GLU A 97 -0.76 5.34 21.33
N TRP A 98 -0.21 6.11 20.39
CA TRP A 98 -0.97 7.10 19.61
C TRP A 98 -2.10 6.45 18.80
N TYR A 99 -1.82 5.36 18.08
CA TYR A 99 -2.86 4.59 17.37
C TYR A 99 -3.86 3.95 18.33
N LEU A 100 -3.40 3.32 19.41
CA LEU A 100 -4.30 2.68 20.38
C LEU A 100 -5.23 3.69 21.05
N TYR A 101 -4.75 4.89 21.36
CA TYR A 101 -5.60 5.96 21.89
C TYR A 101 -6.70 6.36 20.88
N MET A 102 -6.34 6.56 19.62
CA MET A 102 -7.29 6.85 18.54
C MET A 102 -8.34 5.73 18.40
N LEU A 103 -7.91 4.47 18.41
CA LEU A 103 -8.80 3.32 18.27
C LEU A 103 -9.73 3.12 19.48
N ARG A 104 -9.26 3.41 20.71
CA ARG A 104 -10.12 3.43 21.90
C ARG A 104 -11.16 4.55 21.83
N LYS A 105 -10.86 5.66 21.16
CA LYS A 105 -11.86 6.70 20.87
C LYS A 105 -12.91 6.17 19.88
N ALA A 106 -12.47 5.60 18.75
CA ALA A 106 -13.36 4.99 17.75
C ALA A 106 -14.26 3.87 18.33
N ALA A 107 -13.75 3.10 19.29
CA ALA A 107 -14.51 2.05 19.97
C ALA A 107 -15.65 2.63 20.84
N ARG A 108 -15.43 3.77 21.52
CA ARG A 108 -16.47 4.47 22.29
C ARG A 108 -17.58 5.03 21.38
N GLU A 109 -17.26 5.29 20.13
CA GLU A 109 -18.18 5.77 19.10
C GLU A 109 -18.85 4.60 18.34
N ASN A 110 -18.67 3.34 18.79
CA ASN A 110 -19.20 2.12 18.17
C ASN A 110 -18.74 1.91 16.71
N ILE A 111 -17.64 2.54 16.31
CA ILE A 111 -17.03 2.32 14.99
C ILE A 111 -16.20 1.04 15.04
N VAL A 112 -15.23 0.99 15.95
CA VAL A 112 -14.40 -0.20 16.18
C VAL A 112 -15.11 -1.14 17.14
N VAL A 113 -15.30 -2.39 16.72
CA VAL A 113 -15.97 -3.44 17.51
C VAL A 113 -15.00 -4.09 18.47
N ASP A 114 -13.80 -4.43 17.99
CA ASP A 114 -12.80 -5.17 18.76
C ASP A 114 -11.38 -4.85 18.26
N LEU A 115 -10.41 -5.02 19.16
CA LEU A 115 -8.99 -4.74 18.90
C LEU A 115 -8.16 -5.95 19.29
N THR A 116 -7.39 -6.44 18.32
CA THR A 116 -6.44 -7.53 18.51
C THR A 116 -5.14 -7.22 17.77
N ASN A 117 -4.22 -8.18 17.74
CA ASN A 117 -3.01 -8.10 16.92
C ASN A 117 -2.85 -9.35 16.05
N LEU A 118 -2.01 -9.22 15.03
CA LEU A 118 -1.76 -10.30 14.06
C LEU A 118 -1.30 -11.59 14.74
N TYR A 119 -0.47 -11.50 15.79
CA TYR A 119 0.04 -12.67 16.49
C TYR A 119 -1.05 -13.40 17.26
N ASP A 120 -1.76 -12.69 18.14
CA ASP A 120 -2.77 -13.28 19.01
C ASP A 120 -3.98 -13.81 18.20
N HIS A 121 -4.28 -13.22 17.04
CA HIS A 121 -5.36 -13.69 16.16
C HIS A 121 -5.00 -14.97 15.36
N PHE A 122 -3.77 -15.07 14.83
CA PHE A 122 -3.41 -16.13 13.88
C PHE A 122 -2.45 -17.19 14.42
N PHE A 123 -1.65 -16.88 15.45
CA PHE A 123 -0.59 -17.75 15.98
C PHE A 123 -0.94 -18.35 17.34
N VAL A 124 -1.83 -17.72 18.11
CA VAL A 124 -2.32 -18.27 19.38
C VAL A 124 -3.61 -19.04 19.11
N PRO A 125 -3.65 -20.36 19.34
CA PRO A 125 -4.90 -21.09 19.36
C PRO A 125 -5.67 -20.62 20.60
N THR A 126 -6.80 -19.93 20.43
CA THR A 126 -7.73 -19.78 21.57
C THR A 126 -8.28 -21.17 21.89
N CYS A 127 -8.54 -21.47 23.17
CA CYS A 127 -9.08 -22.78 23.58
C CYS A 127 -10.37 -23.16 22.81
N GLU A 128 -11.07 -22.15 22.29
CA GLU A 128 -12.31 -22.28 21.53
C GLU A 128 -12.12 -22.19 20.00
N SER A 129 -11.02 -21.60 19.50
CA SER A 129 -10.72 -21.55 18.06
C SER A 129 -10.17 -22.88 17.57
N ARG A 130 -10.75 -23.37 16.47
CA ARG A 130 -10.42 -24.68 15.88
C ARG A 130 -9.87 -24.57 14.46
N ALA A 131 -9.43 -23.38 14.08
CA ALA A 131 -9.04 -23.11 12.70
C ALA A 131 -7.56 -23.47 12.45
N LYS A 132 -7.27 -24.16 11.33
CA LYS A 132 -5.90 -24.62 11.00
C LYS A 132 -4.93 -23.44 10.86
N VAL A 133 -3.78 -23.49 11.53
CA VAL A 133 -2.75 -22.43 11.49
C VAL A 133 -1.88 -22.62 10.25
N THR A 134 -2.14 -21.86 9.17
CA THR A 134 -1.33 -21.88 7.95
C THR A 134 -1.06 -20.46 7.46
N ALA A 135 0.08 -20.27 6.79
CA ALA A 135 0.48 -18.96 6.25
C ALA A 135 -0.52 -18.41 5.22
N ALA A 136 -1.19 -19.29 4.47
CA ALA A 136 -2.20 -18.92 3.47
C ALA A 136 -3.46 -18.24 4.04
N ARG A 137 -3.64 -18.25 5.36
CA ARG A 137 -4.73 -17.55 6.04
C ARG A 137 -4.38 -16.14 6.50
N LEU A 138 -3.10 -15.77 6.47
CA LEU A 138 -2.67 -14.42 6.85
C LEU A 138 -2.99 -13.44 5.71
N PRO A 139 -3.62 -12.29 5.99
CA PRO A 139 -3.87 -11.24 5.01
C PRO A 139 -2.57 -10.74 4.37
N TYR A 140 -2.49 -10.76 3.05
CA TYR A 140 -1.29 -10.40 2.29
C TYR A 140 -1.39 -8.95 1.80
N PHE A 141 -0.59 -8.04 2.36
CA PHE A 141 -0.58 -6.64 1.95
C PHE A 141 0.75 -6.25 1.33
N ASP A 142 0.70 -5.45 0.27
CA ASP A 142 1.91 -4.98 -0.41
C ASP A 142 2.70 -4.06 0.53
N GLY A 143 3.98 -4.36 0.73
CA GLY A 143 4.83 -3.61 1.65
C GLY A 143 4.47 -3.77 3.12
N ASP A 144 3.82 -4.85 3.54
CA ASP A 144 3.76 -5.22 4.95
C ASP A 144 5.01 -6.03 5.36
N TYR A 145 5.22 -6.21 6.67
CA TYR A 145 6.39 -6.88 7.23
C TYR A 145 6.38 -8.40 6.97
N TRP A 146 5.25 -9.06 7.27
CA TRP A 146 5.20 -10.52 7.35
C TRP A 146 5.41 -11.24 6.00
N PRO A 147 4.94 -10.73 4.84
CA PRO A 147 5.15 -11.42 3.56
C PRO A 147 6.63 -11.58 3.23
N GLY A 148 7.39 -10.50 3.35
CA GLY A 148 8.84 -10.53 3.13
C GLY A 148 9.57 -11.39 4.16
N ALA A 149 9.12 -11.37 5.43
CA ALA A 149 9.70 -12.23 6.46
C ALA A 149 9.46 -13.72 6.17
N ALA A 150 8.26 -14.07 5.70
CA ALA A 150 7.93 -15.43 5.30
C ALA A 150 8.76 -15.88 4.09
N GLU A 151 8.96 -15.02 3.07
CA GLU A 151 9.82 -15.30 1.93
C GLU A 151 11.27 -15.61 2.35
N ASP A 152 11.85 -14.78 3.23
CA ASP A 152 13.20 -15.00 3.75
C ASP A 152 13.31 -16.32 4.53
N LEU A 153 12.30 -16.65 5.35
CA LEU A 153 12.25 -17.91 6.11
C LEU A 153 12.09 -19.13 5.19
N ILE A 154 11.25 -19.05 4.16
CA ILE A 154 11.10 -20.11 3.16
C ILE A 154 12.44 -20.36 2.44
N TYR A 155 13.16 -19.29 2.08
CA TYR A 155 14.48 -19.41 1.48
C TYR A 155 15.51 -20.07 2.42
N GLN A 156 15.46 -19.75 3.72
CA GLN A 156 16.30 -20.39 4.73
C GLN A 156 15.98 -21.88 4.90
N ILE A 157 14.70 -22.24 5.01
CA ILE A 157 14.24 -23.64 5.14
C ILE A 157 14.71 -24.46 3.93
N ARG A 158 14.61 -23.92 2.71
CA ARG A 158 15.10 -24.59 1.49
C ARG A 158 16.62 -24.81 1.50
N GLN A 159 17.41 -23.83 1.99
CA GLN A 159 18.86 -24.00 2.09
C GLN A 159 19.29 -25.02 3.15
N GLU A 160 18.54 -25.10 4.26
CA GLU A 160 18.74 -26.13 5.30
C GLU A 160 18.50 -27.54 4.75
N GLU A 161 17.52 -27.71 3.85
CA GLU A 161 17.24 -28.98 3.15
C GLU A 161 18.35 -29.38 2.15
N ASP A 162 18.93 -28.41 1.44
CA ASP A 162 19.99 -28.64 0.44
C ASP A 162 21.39 -28.89 1.08
N GLY A 163 21.49 -29.00 2.41
CA GLY A 163 22.72 -29.34 3.13
C GLY A 163 23.80 -28.24 3.15
N LYS A 164 23.49 -27.02 2.67
CA LYS A 164 24.42 -25.89 2.66
C LYS A 164 24.43 -25.18 4.02
N LYS A 165 25.10 -25.77 5.02
CA LYS A 165 25.30 -25.13 6.33
C LYS A 165 26.12 -23.85 6.18
N GLN A 166 25.50 -22.67 6.38
CA GLN A 166 26.26 -21.49 6.79
C GLN A 166 26.63 -21.63 8.27
N ASN A 167 27.92 -21.57 8.56
CA ASN A 167 28.46 -21.52 9.92
C ASN A 167 27.94 -20.27 10.66
N LYS A 168 26.84 -20.40 11.41
CA LYS A 168 26.57 -19.54 12.57
C LYS A 168 26.62 -20.38 13.83
N LYS A 169 27.76 -20.29 14.52
CA LYS A 169 27.90 -20.71 15.92
C LYS A 169 26.89 -19.95 16.78
N GLY A 170 26.08 -20.68 17.53
CA GLY A 170 25.42 -20.17 18.75
C GLY A 170 23.93 -19.82 18.62
N ARG A 171 23.05 -20.81 18.46
CA ARG A 171 21.78 -20.86 19.21
C ARG A 171 21.33 -22.31 19.30
N THR A 172 21.17 -22.80 20.52
CA THR A 172 20.74 -24.15 20.86
C THR A 172 19.40 -24.44 20.15
N GLU A 173 19.40 -25.42 19.24
CA GLU A 173 18.16 -26.00 18.71
C GLU A 173 17.38 -26.60 19.89
N LYS A 174 16.23 -26.01 20.21
CA LYS A 174 15.22 -26.72 20.99
C LYS A 174 14.38 -27.50 19.99
N THR A 175 14.62 -28.81 19.94
CA THR A 175 13.76 -29.78 19.28
C THR A 175 12.31 -29.50 19.70
N ILE A 176 11.41 -29.39 18.71
CA ILE A 176 9.97 -29.27 18.95
C ILE A 176 9.59 -30.40 19.92
N THR A 177 9.19 -30.03 21.14
CA THR A 177 8.79 -31.04 22.13
C THR A 177 7.46 -31.64 21.68
N GLU A 178 7.32 -32.96 21.77
CA GLU A 178 6.11 -33.74 21.44
C GLU A 178 4.81 -33.20 22.07
N ARG A 179 4.91 -32.36 23.12
CA ARG A 179 3.78 -31.65 23.73
C ARG A 179 3.13 -30.61 22.81
N ALA A 180 3.88 -29.94 21.93
CA ALA A 180 3.33 -28.98 20.97
C ALA A 180 2.60 -29.67 19.81
N GLN A 181 3.00 -30.90 19.45
CA GLN A 181 2.36 -31.70 18.41
C GLN A 181 1.00 -32.27 18.87
N LYS A 182 0.86 -32.64 20.14
CA LYS A 182 -0.42 -33.13 20.70
C LYS A 182 -1.49 -32.06 20.86
N ALA A 183 -1.13 -30.77 20.94
CA ALA A 183 -2.07 -29.66 21.03
C ALA A 183 -2.79 -29.33 19.70
N SER A 184 -2.37 -29.94 18.58
CA SER A 184 -2.88 -29.62 17.23
C SER A 184 -3.80 -30.70 16.62
N GLY A 185 -4.05 -31.81 17.32
CA GLY A 185 -5.11 -32.78 16.96
C GLY A 185 -4.98 -33.41 15.56
N GLN A 186 -3.78 -33.60 15.02
CA GLN A 186 -3.59 -34.22 13.69
C GLN A 186 -2.63 -35.42 13.79
N THR A 187 -3.19 -36.63 13.69
CA THR A 187 -2.51 -37.84 13.25
C THR A 187 -2.51 -37.83 11.72
N ASP A 188 -1.32 -37.83 11.12
CA ASP A 188 -0.98 -37.99 9.69
C ASP A 188 -0.33 -36.74 9.07
N LEU A 189 0.99 -36.81 8.86
CA LEU A 189 1.75 -35.74 8.20
C LEU A 189 2.36 -36.25 6.89
N SER A 190 1.74 -35.82 5.78
CA SER A 190 2.44 -35.65 4.51
C SER A 190 3.51 -34.56 4.65
N GLY A 191 4.60 -34.65 3.87
CA GLY A 191 5.75 -33.75 4.00
C GLY A 191 5.44 -32.25 3.91
N THR A 192 4.37 -31.85 3.21
CA THR A 192 3.94 -30.44 3.07
C THR A 192 3.35 -29.87 4.35
N ALA A 193 2.55 -30.65 5.10
CA ALA A 193 1.95 -30.19 6.35
C ALA A 193 2.98 -29.91 7.45
N SER A 194 4.12 -30.63 7.41
CA SER A 194 5.27 -30.38 8.29
C SER A 194 5.97 -29.04 7.97
N LYS A 195 6.10 -28.68 6.69
CA LYS A 195 6.75 -27.43 6.27
C LYS A 195 5.93 -26.20 6.62
N ASP A 196 4.60 -26.26 6.45
CA ASP A 196 3.71 -25.17 6.85
C ASP A 196 3.76 -24.92 8.36
N LEU A 197 3.79 -26.00 9.17
CA LEU A 197 3.92 -25.91 10.62
C LEU A 197 5.26 -25.28 11.03
N LEU A 198 6.36 -25.71 10.40
CA LEU A 198 7.69 -25.17 10.65
C LEU A 198 7.79 -23.68 10.28
N LEU A 199 7.24 -23.30 9.12
CA LEU A 199 7.19 -21.91 8.68
C LEU A 199 6.40 -21.06 9.67
N MET A 200 5.19 -21.49 10.06
CA MET A 200 4.35 -20.78 11.01
C MET A 200 5.02 -20.65 12.38
N HIS A 201 5.74 -21.68 12.84
CA HIS A 201 6.51 -21.61 14.07
C HIS A 201 7.63 -20.56 13.98
N LYS A 202 8.50 -20.63 12.96
CA LYS A 202 9.61 -19.68 12.78
C LYS A 202 9.10 -18.24 12.57
N LEU A 203 8.00 -18.07 11.83
CA LEU A 203 7.36 -16.78 11.61
C LEU A 203 6.77 -16.22 12.90
N GLY A 204 6.11 -17.07 13.69
CA GLY A 204 5.58 -16.70 15.00
C GLY A 204 6.67 -16.22 15.96
N GLU A 205 7.80 -16.93 16.05
CA GLU A 205 8.96 -16.50 16.85
C GLU A 205 9.53 -15.15 16.40
N THR A 206 9.45 -14.86 15.09
CA THR A 206 9.95 -13.61 14.51
C THR A 206 9.02 -12.43 14.81
N ILE A 207 7.70 -12.65 14.76
CA ILE A 207 6.68 -11.61 14.96
C ILE A 207 6.44 -11.35 16.46
N TYR A 208 6.53 -12.37 17.32
CA TYR A 208 6.20 -12.28 18.74
C TYR A 208 6.83 -11.08 19.49
N PRO A 209 8.13 -10.77 19.33
CA PRO A 209 8.76 -9.64 20.03
C PRO A 209 8.18 -8.26 19.66
N MET A 210 7.51 -8.17 18.51
CA MET A 210 6.94 -6.95 17.96
C MET A 210 5.42 -7.09 17.73
N LYS A 211 4.77 -8.05 18.37
CA LYS A 211 3.35 -8.38 18.11
C LYS A 211 2.41 -7.18 18.27
N GLU A 212 2.71 -6.33 19.25
CA GLU A 212 1.91 -5.13 19.56
C GLU A 212 2.01 -4.05 18.47
N ASP A 213 3.00 -4.12 17.58
CA ASP A 213 3.14 -3.17 16.46
C ASP A 213 2.27 -3.57 15.26
N PHE A 214 1.67 -4.76 15.24
CA PHE A 214 0.76 -5.25 14.20
C PHE A 214 -0.69 -5.23 14.68
N ILE A 215 -1.31 -4.06 14.61
CA ILE A 215 -2.66 -3.83 15.13
C ILE A 215 -3.68 -4.31 14.09
N MET A 216 -4.62 -5.15 14.56
CA MET A 216 -5.77 -5.61 13.78
C MET A 216 -7.05 -5.05 14.40
N VAL A 217 -7.76 -4.25 13.60
CA VAL A 217 -8.96 -3.53 14.00
C VAL A 217 -10.16 -4.25 13.39
N HIS A 218 -11.06 -4.76 14.24
CA HIS A 218 -12.32 -5.34 13.79
C HIS A 218 -13.38 -4.24 13.68
N LEU A 219 -13.92 -4.05 12.47
CA LEU A 219 -15.05 -3.16 12.20
C LEU A 219 -16.39 -3.89 12.31
N GLN A 220 -16.37 -5.22 12.20
CA GLN A 220 -17.50 -6.13 12.35
C GLN A 220 -17.15 -7.24 13.35
N HIS A 221 -18.15 -7.97 13.86
CA HIS A 221 -17.90 -9.06 14.81
C HIS A 221 -17.28 -10.28 14.13
N ALA A 222 -16.33 -10.93 14.82
CA ALA A 222 -15.73 -12.19 14.38
C ALA A 222 -16.37 -13.39 15.09
N CYS A 223 -16.53 -14.50 14.38
CA CYS A 223 -16.92 -15.75 14.99
C CYS A 223 -15.76 -16.33 15.83
N THR A 224 -16.04 -16.69 17.08
CA THR A 224 -15.01 -17.15 18.05
C THR A 224 -14.34 -18.47 17.64
N HIS A 225 -15.03 -19.37 16.93
CA HIS A 225 -14.44 -20.67 16.55
C HIS A 225 -13.64 -20.62 15.23
N CYS A 226 -14.16 -19.97 14.20
CA CYS A 226 -13.52 -19.95 12.88
C CYS A 226 -12.67 -18.70 12.64
N CYS A 227 -12.79 -17.69 13.51
CA CYS A 227 -12.16 -16.37 13.39
C CYS A 227 -12.57 -15.59 12.13
N ILE A 228 -13.66 -16.00 11.47
CA ILE A 228 -14.19 -15.32 10.28
C ILE A 228 -15.17 -14.24 10.72
N LEU A 229 -15.04 -13.05 10.13
CA LEU A 229 -15.93 -11.92 10.37
C LEU A 229 -17.31 -12.19 9.79
N ILE A 230 -18.35 -11.95 10.58
CA ILE A 230 -19.73 -12.25 10.22
C ILE A 230 -20.30 -11.03 9.49
N VAL A 231 -20.58 -11.18 8.19
CA VAL A 231 -20.99 -10.09 7.29
C VAL A 231 -22.45 -10.14 6.87
N SER A 232 -23.14 -11.25 7.10
CA SER A 232 -24.53 -11.45 6.68
C SER A 232 -25.15 -12.64 7.39
N GLY A 233 -26.47 -12.63 7.55
CA GLY A 233 -27.22 -13.75 8.12
C GLY A 233 -27.46 -13.57 9.61
N THR A 234 -27.42 -14.66 10.35
CA THR A 234 -27.62 -14.69 11.79
C THR A 234 -26.30 -14.97 12.52
N CYS A 235 -26.17 -14.40 13.71
CA CYS A 235 -25.09 -14.74 14.63
C CYS A 235 -25.69 -15.12 15.99
N HIS A 236 -24.99 -16.00 16.69
CA HIS A 236 -25.42 -16.52 17.98
C HIS A 236 -24.49 -15.96 19.06
N VAL A 237 -25.04 -15.13 19.94
CA VAL A 237 -24.28 -14.34 20.93
C VAL A 237 -24.50 -14.89 22.33
N CYS A 238 -23.42 -15.00 23.10
CA CYS A 238 -23.50 -15.28 24.52
C CYS A 238 -23.68 -13.98 25.30
N ARG A 239 -24.78 -13.83 26.06
CA ARG A 239 -24.97 -12.64 26.92
C ARG A 239 -24.10 -12.63 28.17
N GLN A 240 -23.56 -13.79 28.55
CA GLN A 240 -22.80 -13.96 29.78
C GLN A 240 -21.29 -13.84 29.55
N CYS A 241 -20.81 -14.17 28.34
CA CYS A 241 -19.40 -14.05 27.95
C CYS A 241 -19.21 -12.87 27.02
N LYS A 242 -18.30 -11.95 27.41
CA LYS A 242 -17.94 -10.82 26.54
C LYS A 242 -17.33 -11.33 25.24
N ASN A 243 -17.78 -10.77 24.12
CA ASN A 243 -17.23 -11.01 22.77
C ASN A 243 -17.28 -12.48 22.29
N PHE A 244 -18.17 -13.30 22.84
CA PHE A 244 -18.42 -14.65 22.30
C PHE A 244 -19.58 -14.63 21.31
N LEU A 245 -19.27 -14.83 20.03
CA LEU A 245 -20.24 -14.85 18.93
C LEU A 245 -19.92 -16.02 18.00
N LEU A 246 -20.95 -16.74 17.57
CA LEU A 246 -20.85 -17.81 16.58
C LEU A 246 -21.57 -17.45 15.30
N CYS A 247 -21.01 -17.81 14.15
CA CYS A 247 -21.79 -17.90 12.92
C CYS A 247 -22.63 -19.18 12.92
N ASP A 248 -23.69 -19.22 12.10
CA ASP A 248 -24.62 -20.35 12.02
C ASP A 248 -23.91 -21.71 11.88
N LYS A 249 -22.89 -21.78 11.00
CA LYS A 249 -22.12 -23.01 10.78
C LYS A 249 -21.39 -23.48 12.04
N CYS A 250 -20.83 -22.55 12.80
CA CYS A 250 -20.13 -22.86 14.04
C CYS A 250 -21.11 -23.18 15.17
N PHE A 251 -22.26 -22.52 15.21
CA PHE A 251 -23.32 -22.82 16.18
C PHE A 251 -23.92 -24.21 15.99
N GLU A 252 -24.19 -24.62 14.75
CA GLU A 252 -24.67 -25.98 14.45
C GLU A 252 -23.62 -27.05 14.75
N ALA A 253 -22.33 -26.73 14.58
CA ALA A 253 -21.24 -27.60 15.01
C ALA A 253 -21.13 -27.66 16.55
N GLU A 254 -21.43 -26.57 17.25
CA GLU A 254 -21.41 -26.47 18.71
C GLU A 254 -22.53 -27.31 19.35
N LYS A 255 -23.76 -27.24 18.82
CA LYS A 255 -24.91 -28.04 19.28
C LYS A 255 -24.65 -29.54 19.26
N LYS A 256 -23.88 -30.02 18.28
CA LYS A 256 -23.59 -31.45 18.08
C LYS A 256 -22.54 -32.00 19.04
N ARG A 257 -21.90 -31.16 19.87
CA ARG A 257 -20.87 -31.58 20.81
C ARG A 257 -21.45 -32.11 22.11
N GLU A 258 -20.65 -32.88 22.82
CA GLU A 258 -20.92 -33.27 24.21
C GLU A 258 -20.92 -32.05 25.12
N ASP A 259 -21.75 -32.07 26.16
CA ASP A 259 -21.97 -30.90 27.05
C ASP A 259 -20.67 -30.36 27.68
N ARG A 260 -19.67 -31.21 27.92
CA ARG A 260 -18.35 -30.82 28.46
C ARG A 260 -17.49 -29.99 27.50
N ASP A 261 -17.75 -30.11 26.20
CA ASP A 261 -16.99 -29.47 25.12
C ASP A 261 -17.76 -28.29 24.50
N ARG A 262 -18.91 -27.95 25.09
CA ARG A 262 -19.73 -26.79 24.72
C ARG A 262 -19.28 -25.54 25.47
N HIS A 263 -19.48 -24.39 24.85
CA HIS A 263 -19.21 -23.10 25.48
C HIS A 263 -20.08 -22.89 26.74
N PRO A 264 -19.47 -22.46 27.86
CA PRO A 264 -18.05 -22.15 28.05
C PRO A 264 -17.21 -23.40 28.34
N ILE A 265 -16.09 -23.54 27.65
CA ILE A 265 -15.16 -24.66 27.88
C ILE A 265 -14.64 -24.59 29.33
N ASN A 266 -14.74 -25.71 30.05
CA ASN A 266 -14.33 -25.89 31.47
C ASN A 266 -15.29 -25.36 32.55
N LEU A 267 -16.52 -24.97 32.21
CA LEU A 267 -17.59 -24.68 33.18
C LEU A 267 -18.69 -25.76 33.11
N ARG A 268 -19.32 -26.08 34.24
CA ARG A 268 -20.42 -27.06 34.30
C ARG A 268 -21.75 -26.52 33.74
N GLU A 269 -21.85 -25.21 33.55
CA GLU A 269 -23.06 -24.55 33.06
C GLU A 269 -22.86 -24.13 31.61
N VAL A 270 -23.72 -24.64 30.71
CA VAL A 270 -23.74 -24.24 29.30
C VAL A 270 -24.45 -22.90 29.20
N HIS A 271 -23.79 -21.92 28.56
CA HIS A 271 -24.40 -20.61 28.37
C HIS A 271 -25.33 -20.63 27.15
N PRO A 272 -26.59 -20.16 27.27
CA PRO A 272 -27.49 -20.09 26.14
C PRO A 272 -27.01 -19.01 25.15
N LEU A 273 -27.05 -19.35 23.86
CA LEU A 273 -26.71 -18.42 22.78
C LEU A 273 -27.98 -17.89 22.13
N GLU A 274 -28.06 -16.58 21.99
CA GLU A 274 -29.21 -15.91 21.40
C GLU A 274 -28.94 -15.51 19.96
N GLU A 275 -29.93 -15.72 19.11
CA GLU A 275 -29.86 -15.39 17.69
C GLU A 275 -30.07 -13.88 17.48
N VAL A 276 -29.14 -13.27 16.74
CA VAL A 276 -29.15 -11.86 16.36
C VAL A 276 -28.96 -11.77 14.85
N SER A 277 -29.83 -11.05 14.16
CA SER A 277 -29.73 -10.82 12.72
C SER A 277 -28.72 -9.72 12.40
N ILE A 278 -27.83 -9.97 11.44
CA ILE A 278 -26.89 -8.97 10.91
C ILE A 278 -27.44 -8.46 9.58
N THR A 279 -28.12 -7.30 9.63
CA THR A 279 -28.71 -6.63 8.46
C THR A 279 -27.93 -5.42 7.98
N ASP A 280 -27.01 -4.91 8.79
CA ASP A 280 -26.48 -3.55 8.62
C ASP A 280 -25.20 -3.49 7.78
N VAL A 281 -24.70 -4.64 7.31
CA VAL A 281 -23.47 -4.73 6.51
C VAL A 281 -23.84 -4.83 5.02
N PRO A 282 -23.36 -3.90 4.17
CA PRO A 282 -23.62 -3.96 2.74
C PRO A 282 -23.09 -5.24 2.05
N ALA A 283 -23.87 -5.71 1.08
CA ALA A 283 -23.58 -6.93 0.30
C ALA A 283 -22.33 -6.82 -0.59
N ASP A 284 -21.94 -5.62 -0.99
CA ASP A 284 -20.68 -5.33 -1.68
C ASP A 284 -19.92 -4.19 -0.98
N THR A 285 -18.69 -3.94 -1.41
CA THR A 285 -17.85 -2.84 -0.93
C THR A 285 -17.50 -1.86 -2.03
N LYS A 286 -18.32 -1.76 -3.09
CA LYS A 286 -17.98 -0.95 -4.27
C LYS A 286 -17.88 0.52 -3.88
N ASP A 287 -16.74 1.11 -4.21
CA ASP A 287 -16.59 2.55 -4.14
C ASP A 287 -17.42 3.20 -5.26
N ARG A 288 -18.15 4.26 -4.92
CA ARG A 288 -18.94 5.06 -5.87
C ARG A 288 -18.17 6.29 -6.35
N ASP A 289 -17.01 6.56 -5.75
CA ASP A 289 -16.14 7.65 -6.15
C ASP A 289 -15.46 7.36 -7.50
N GLU A 290 -15.20 8.43 -8.25
CA GLU A 290 -14.49 8.32 -9.53
C GLU A 290 -13.02 7.96 -9.29
N ILE A 291 -12.48 7.05 -10.12
CA ILE A 291 -11.05 6.75 -10.10
C ILE A 291 -10.27 7.98 -10.59
N LEU A 292 -9.48 8.56 -9.69
CA LEU A 292 -8.57 9.66 -10.01
C LEU A 292 -7.20 9.11 -10.41
N GLU A 293 -6.93 9.00 -11.71
CA GLU A 293 -5.61 8.60 -12.22
C GLU A 293 -4.63 9.77 -12.14
N SER A 294 -3.47 9.57 -11.50
CA SER A 294 -2.39 10.57 -11.48
C SER A 294 -1.00 9.93 -11.44
N GLU A 295 -0.17 10.29 -12.42
CA GLU A 295 1.20 9.81 -12.52
C GLU A 295 2.03 10.03 -11.25
N PHE A 296 1.70 11.06 -10.46
CA PHE A 296 2.45 11.45 -9.28
C PHE A 296 1.84 10.95 -7.97
N PHE A 297 0.53 10.69 -7.92
CA PHE A 297 -0.18 10.38 -6.68
C PHE A 297 -0.59 8.91 -6.56
N ASP A 298 -0.39 8.10 -7.60
CA ASP A 298 -0.71 6.66 -7.55
C ASP A 298 0.13 5.90 -6.50
N THR A 299 1.37 6.34 -6.26
CA THR A 299 2.25 5.72 -5.27
C THR A 299 3.03 6.77 -4.48
N ARG A 300 3.32 6.45 -3.22
CA ARG A 300 4.26 7.19 -2.36
C ARG A 300 5.57 7.52 -3.09
N GLN A 301 6.14 6.55 -3.80
CA GLN A 301 7.44 6.72 -4.46
C GLN A 301 7.37 7.71 -5.63
N ALA A 302 6.31 7.67 -6.44
CA ALA A 302 6.12 8.64 -7.51
C ALA A 302 6.00 10.07 -6.95
N PHE A 303 5.26 10.24 -5.86
CA PHE A 303 5.11 11.53 -5.20
C PHE A 303 6.44 12.04 -4.60
N LEU A 304 7.23 11.16 -4.00
CA LEU A 304 8.56 11.51 -3.51
C LEU A 304 9.50 11.90 -4.63
N CYS A 305 9.48 11.20 -5.77
CA CYS A 305 10.28 11.55 -6.94
C CYS A 305 9.88 12.93 -7.50
N LEU A 306 8.58 13.25 -7.56
CA LEU A 306 8.09 14.58 -7.93
C LEU A 306 8.67 15.64 -6.99
N CYS A 307 8.56 15.42 -5.67
CA CYS A 307 9.03 16.36 -4.68
C CYS A 307 10.55 16.55 -4.73
N GLN A 308 11.31 15.46 -4.84
CA GLN A 308 12.77 15.50 -4.92
C GLN A 308 13.27 16.23 -6.16
N GLY A 309 12.72 15.90 -7.34
CA GLY A 309 13.18 16.49 -8.59
C GLY A 309 12.78 17.95 -8.80
N ASN A 310 11.79 18.46 -8.05
CA ASN A 310 11.41 19.88 -8.08
C ASN A 310 11.73 20.64 -6.78
N HIS A 311 12.45 19.99 -5.86
CA HIS A 311 12.77 20.56 -4.55
C HIS A 311 11.53 21.05 -3.77
N TYR A 312 10.42 20.32 -3.86
CA TYR A 312 9.23 20.56 -3.05
C TYR A 312 9.46 20.04 -1.63
N GLN A 313 9.94 20.93 -0.77
CA GLN A 313 10.31 20.64 0.61
C GLN A 313 9.22 21.07 1.59
N TYR A 314 9.18 20.43 2.76
CA TYR A 314 8.21 20.68 3.83
C TYR A 314 8.88 21.02 5.17
N ASP A 315 10.13 21.49 5.14
CA ASP A 315 11.01 21.75 6.29
C ASP A 315 10.79 23.11 6.96
N THR A 316 10.23 24.07 6.21
CA THR A 316 9.77 25.37 6.70
C THR A 316 8.32 25.62 6.31
N LEU A 317 7.59 26.43 7.08
CA LEU A 317 6.18 26.75 6.77
C LEU A 317 6.03 27.39 5.37
N ARG A 318 6.98 28.26 4.98
CA ARG A 318 6.98 28.89 3.66
C ARG A 318 7.16 27.87 2.54
N ARG A 319 8.12 26.94 2.67
CA ARG A 319 8.36 25.87 1.70
C ARG A 319 7.18 24.90 1.65
N ALA A 320 6.63 24.50 2.80
CA ALA A 320 5.44 23.64 2.86
C ALA A 320 4.23 24.26 2.14
N LYS A 321 3.99 25.58 2.29
CA LYS A 321 2.95 26.29 1.54
C LYS A 321 3.20 26.28 0.02
N HIS A 322 4.43 26.58 -0.39
CA HIS A 322 4.81 26.55 -1.81
C HIS A 322 4.67 25.15 -2.41
N SER A 323 5.21 24.12 -1.75
CA SER A 323 5.10 22.73 -2.15
C SER A 323 3.64 22.30 -2.25
N SER A 324 2.80 22.67 -1.27
CA SER A 324 1.35 22.39 -1.31
C SER A 324 0.65 23.09 -2.47
N MET A 325 1.01 24.34 -2.77
CA MET A 325 0.52 25.07 -3.94
C MET A 325 0.89 24.34 -5.25
N MET A 326 2.12 23.84 -5.36
CA MET A 326 2.55 23.08 -6.54
C MET A 326 1.87 21.72 -6.65
N VAL A 327 1.60 21.05 -5.53
CA VAL A 327 0.80 19.82 -5.49
C VAL A 327 -0.62 20.07 -5.98
N LEU A 328 -1.27 21.13 -5.50
CA LEU A 328 -2.59 21.56 -5.99
C LEU A 328 -2.55 21.87 -7.50
N TYR A 329 -1.51 22.58 -7.96
CA TYR A 329 -1.32 22.85 -9.38
C TYR A 329 -1.27 21.55 -10.21
N HIS A 330 -0.50 20.55 -9.79
CA HIS A 330 -0.40 19.25 -10.49
C HIS A 330 -1.70 18.44 -10.43
N LEU A 331 -2.47 18.53 -9.33
CA LEU A 331 -3.81 17.92 -9.22
C LEU A 331 -4.81 18.53 -10.21
N HIS A 332 -4.79 19.87 -10.35
CA HIS A 332 -5.66 20.59 -11.27
C HIS A 332 -5.15 20.56 -12.73
N ASN A 333 -3.87 20.26 -12.94
CA ASN A 333 -3.23 20.19 -14.25
C ASN A 333 -2.46 18.87 -14.45
N PRO A 334 -3.13 17.71 -14.57
CA PRO A 334 -2.45 16.40 -14.64
C PRO A 334 -1.51 16.23 -15.84
N THR A 335 -1.67 17.05 -16.88
CA THR A 335 -0.80 17.05 -18.07
C THR A 335 0.31 18.10 -18.02
N ALA A 336 0.43 18.85 -16.93
CA ALA A 336 1.53 19.80 -16.77
C ALA A 336 2.87 19.03 -16.67
N PRO A 337 3.96 19.57 -17.26
CA PRO A 337 5.27 18.96 -17.10
C PRO A 337 5.63 18.88 -15.62
N ALA A 338 6.00 17.69 -15.17
CA ALA A 338 6.36 17.43 -13.78
C ALA A 338 7.67 18.09 -13.38
N PHE A 339 8.54 18.40 -14.34
CA PHE A 339 9.88 18.92 -14.13
C PHE A 339 10.10 20.14 -15.03
N VAL A 340 10.97 21.04 -14.57
CA VAL A 340 11.33 22.24 -15.30
C VAL A 340 11.87 21.86 -16.68
N THR A 341 11.26 22.46 -17.70
CA THR A 341 11.64 22.23 -19.09
C THR A 341 12.85 23.12 -19.38
N THR A 342 13.97 22.53 -19.82
CA THR A 342 15.18 23.29 -20.16
C THR A 342 15.20 23.64 -21.64
N CYS A 343 15.76 24.79 -21.97
CA CYS A 343 15.91 25.21 -23.34
C CYS A 343 16.95 24.35 -24.05
N ASN A 344 16.60 23.79 -25.21
CA ASN A 344 17.51 22.97 -26.00
C ASN A 344 18.67 23.76 -26.62
N ILE A 345 18.61 25.09 -26.65
CA ILE A 345 19.64 25.97 -27.23
C ILE A 345 20.58 26.50 -26.14
N CYS A 346 20.04 27.17 -25.11
CA CYS A 346 20.87 27.77 -24.06
C CYS A 346 21.01 26.92 -22.80
N HIS A 347 20.31 25.79 -22.71
CA HIS A 347 20.29 24.87 -21.56
C HIS A 347 19.82 25.49 -20.24
N LEU A 348 19.30 26.72 -20.26
CA LEU A 348 18.67 27.37 -19.13
C LEU A 348 17.22 26.91 -18.98
N ASP A 349 16.71 26.98 -17.76
CA ASP A 349 15.31 26.70 -17.44
C ASP A 349 14.37 27.64 -18.20
N ILE A 350 13.32 27.07 -18.81
CA ILE A 350 12.26 27.83 -19.46
C ILE A 350 11.21 28.16 -18.40
N GLU A 351 11.00 29.45 -18.14
CA GLU A 351 9.93 29.91 -17.27
C GLU A 351 8.55 29.48 -17.82
N THR A 352 7.62 29.16 -16.92
CA THR A 352 6.29 28.65 -17.31
C THR A 352 5.56 29.67 -18.19
N GLY A 353 5.20 29.27 -19.41
CA GLY A 353 4.55 30.17 -20.40
C GLY A 353 5.51 31.05 -21.19
N GLN A 354 6.82 30.92 -21.02
CA GLN A 354 7.84 31.72 -21.71
C GLN A 354 8.76 30.88 -22.60
N GLY A 355 8.18 29.98 -23.39
CA GLY A 355 8.93 29.16 -24.33
C GLY A 355 8.07 28.60 -25.44
N TRP A 356 8.74 27.90 -26.34
CA TRP A 356 8.23 27.42 -27.60
C TRP A 356 8.50 25.94 -27.68
N ARG A 357 7.44 25.14 -27.81
CA ARG A 357 7.53 23.69 -27.93
C ARG A 357 7.32 23.25 -29.36
N CYS A 358 8.08 22.25 -29.78
CA CYS A 358 7.75 21.48 -30.97
C CYS A 358 6.66 20.44 -30.66
N GLU A 359 5.52 20.48 -31.36
CA GLU A 359 4.47 19.46 -31.19
C GLU A 359 4.87 18.09 -31.78
N VAL A 360 5.90 18.06 -32.62
CA VAL A 360 6.41 16.84 -33.29
C VAL A 360 7.56 16.21 -32.50
N CYS A 361 8.44 17.04 -31.91
CA CYS A 361 9.62 16.63 -31.14
C CYS A 361 9.36 16.78 -29.63
N PRO A 362 9.15 15.67 -28.88
CA PRO A 362 8.67 15.69 -27.49
C PRO A 362 9.54 16.42 -26.47
N ASP A 363 10.82 16.64 -26.79
CA ASP A 363 11.83 17.23 -25.89
C ASP A 363 12.58 18.37 -26.59
N TYR A 364 11.91 19.10 -27.49
CA TYR A 364 12.47 20.27 -28.13
C TYR A 364 11.67 21.50 -27.73
N ASP A 365 12.17 22.17 -26.70
CA ASP A 365 11.62 23.38 -26.13
C ASP A 365 12.69 24.48 -26.19
N VAL A 366 12.28 25.68 -26.59
CA VAL A 366 13.17 26.82 -26.78
C VAL A 366 12.62 27.99 -25.97
N CYS A 367 13.45 28.66 -25.16
CA CYS A 367 12.99 29.85 -24.44
C CYS A 367 12.66 30.99 -25.42
N ASN A 368 11.84 31.95 -25.00
CA ASN A 368 11.50 33.12 -25.82
C ASN A 368 12.74 33.84 -26.37
N THR A 369 13.80 33.98 -25.57
CA THR A 369 15.04 34.67 -25.96
C THR A 369 15.76 33.95 -27.10
N CYS A 370 15.87 32.62 -27.03
CA CYS A 370 16.51 31.82 -28.08
C CYS A 370 15.61 31.74 -29.33
N TYR A 371 14.29 31.68 -29.15
CA TYR A 371 13.35 31.72 -30.26
C TYR A 371 13.37 33.06 -31.01
N GLN A 372 13.47 34.19 -30.30
CA GLN A 372 13.56 35.52 -30.92
C GLN A 372 14.87 35.76 -31.68
N LYS A 373 15.97 35.13 -31.23
CA LYS A 373 17.28 35.25 -31.90
C LYS A 373 17.32 34.48 -33.22
N ASP A 374 16.92 33.20 -33.17
CA ASP A 374 17.16 32.28 -34.28
C ASP A 374 15.89 31.74 -34.92
N GLY A 375 14.70 32.18 -34.50
CA GLY A 375 13.39 31.78 -35.05
C GLY A 375 13.05 30.29 -34.95
N GLY A 376 13.91 29.48 -34.33
CA GLY A 376 13.90 28.03 -34.48
C GLY A 376 14.30 27.54 -35.87
N ILE A 377 15.05 28.33 -36.64
CA ILE A 377 15.45 28.06 -38.04
C ILE A 377 16.20 26.72 -38.18
N ASP A 378 17.00 26.35 -37.17
CA ASP A 378 17.74 25.09 -37.15
C ASP A 378 16.88 23.87 -36.72
N HIS A 379 15.58 24.07 -36.46
CA HIS A 379 14.66 22.98 -36.16
C HIS A 379 13.64 22.79 -37.29
N PRO A 380 13.54 21.59 -37.90
CA PRO A 380 12.73 21.36 -39.10
C PRO A 380 11.21 21.43 -38.88
N HIS A 381 10.74 21.53 -37.62
CA HIS A 381 9.33 21.54 -37.28
C HIS A 381 8.93 22.88 -36.67
N LYS A 382 7.69 23.32 -36.98
CA LYS A 382 7.13 24.57 -36.45
C LYS A 382 7.00 24.50 -34.92
N LEU A 383 7.54 25.52 -34.25
CA LEU A 383 7.41 25.67 -32.81
C LEU A 383 6.12 26.44 -32.47
N THR A 384 5.43 26.01 -31.42
CA THR A 384 4.22 26.62 -30.88
C THR A 384 4.49 27.17 -29.49
N ASN A 385 4.00 28.37 -29.20
CA ASN A 385 4.19 29.01 -27.91
C ASN A 385 3.51 28.22 -26.77
N HIS A 386 4.16 28.12 -25.61
CA HIS A 386 3.55 27.63 -24.38
C HIS A 386 2.37 28.56 -24.01
N ARG A 387 1.14 28.14 -24.31
CA ARG A 387 -0.07 28.94 -24.03
C ARG A 387 -0.06 29.49 -22.59
N SER A 388 -0.33 30.80 -22.46
CA SER A 388 -0.34 31.50 -21.18
C SER A 388 -1.43 30.99 -20.23
N ASN A 389 -1.23 31.13 -18.91
CA ASN A 389 -2.17 30.65 -17.90
C ASN A 389 -3.56 31.33 -17.95
N ALA A 390 -3.67 32.54 -18.50
CA ALA A 390 -4.93 33.28 -18.56
C ALA A 390 -5.99 32.65 -19.50
N ASP A 391 -5.57 31.87 -20.51
CA ASP A 391 -6.47 31.16 -21.43
C ASP A 391 -6.91 29.78 -20.92
N ARG A 392 -6.29 29.25 -19.85
CA ARG A 392 -6.57 27.88 -19.35
C ARG A 392 -7.75 27.81 -18.37
N ASP A 393 -8.06 28.90 -17.68
CA ASP A 393 -9.02 28.89 -16.57
C ASP A 393 -10.50 28.82 -17.01
N ALA A 394 -10.83 29.17 -18.25
CA ALA A 394 -12.22 29.23 -18.73
C ALA A 394 -12.78 27.96 -19.40
N GLN A 395 -11.96 26.93 -19.72
CA GLN A 395 -12.38 25.79 -20.57
C GLN A 395 -12.20 24.38 -19.94
N ASN A 396 -12.00 24.28 -18.63
CA ASN A 396 -11.17 23.20 -18.07
C ASN A 396 -11.87 21.88 -17.67
N LYS A 397 -13.18 21.67 -17.87
CA LYS A 397 -13.85 20.39 -17.56
C LYS A 397 -14.00 19.46 -18.77
N GLU A 398 -14.55 19.95 -19.88
CA GLU A 398 -14.68 19.17 -21.14
C GLU A 398 -13.32 18.90 -21.78
N ALA A 399 -12.41 19.88 -21.80
CA ALA A 399 -11.05 19.68 -22.29
C ALA A 399 -10.27 18.67 -21.44
N ARG A 400 -10.57 18.54 -20.14
CA ARG A 400 -10.00 17.52 -19.26
C ARG A 400 -10.56 16.12 -19.57
N GLN A 401 -11.87 15.99 -19.74
CA GLN A 401 -12.50 14.73 -20.15
C GLN A 401 -12.01 14.25 -21.53
N LEU A 402 -11.88 15.16 -22.50
CA LEU A 402 -11.34 14.84 -23.83
C LEU A 402 -9.88 14.35 -23.75
N ARG A 403 -9.05 14.93 -22.88
CA ARG A 403 -7.65 14.50 -22.69
C ARG A 403 -7.54 13.14 -22.01
N VAL A 404 -8.36 12.86 -21.00
CA VAL A 404 -8.44 11.53 -20.37
C VAL A 404 -8.90 10.48 -21.40
N LEU A 405 -9.90 10.82 -22.21
CA LEU A 405 -10.36 9.96 -23.30
C LEU A 405 -9.25 9.71 -24.35
N GLN A 406 -8.47 10.73 -24.70
CA GLN A 406 -7.32 10.60 -25.59
C GLN A 406 -6.22 9.71 -25.01
N LEU A 407 -5.90 9.86 -23.72
CA LEU A 407 -4.93 9.02 -23.01
C LEU A 407 -5.36 7.56 -23.03
N ARG A 408 -6.63 7.29 -22.72
CA ARG A 408 -7.20 5.94 -22.76
C ARG A 408 -7.12 5.32 -24.16
N LYS A 409 -7.53 6.07 -25.19
CA LYS A 409 -7.39 5.64 -26.60
C LYS A 409 -5.94 5.36 -26.98
N MET A 410 -4.98 6.12 -26.46
CA MET A 410 -3.55 5.90 -26.69
C MET A 410 -3.04 4.63 -26.02
N LEU A 411 -3.50 4.32 -24.80
CA LEU A 411 -3.19 3.04 -24.13
C LEU A 411 -3.81 1.85 -24.86
N ASP A 412 -5.06 1.97 -25.32
CA ASP A 412 -5.73 0.95 -26.15
C ASP A 412 -4.98 0.73 -27.46
N LEU A 413 -4.49 1.82 -28.09
CA LEU A 413 -3.67 1.76 -29.29
C LEU A 413 -2.34 1.02 -29.05
N LEU A 414 -1.70 1.19 -27.88
CA LEU A 414 -0.46 0.46 -27.54
C LEU A 414 -0.71 -1.05 -27.43
N VAL A 415 -1.81 -1.44 -26.79
CA VAL A 415 -2.23 -2.86 -26.66
C VAL A 415 -2.59 -3.43 -28.03
N HIS A 416 -3.34 -2.68 -28.84
CA HIS A 416 -3.68 -3.10 -30.19
C HIS A 416 -2.42 -3.27 -31.06
N ALA A 417 -1.54 -2.27 -31.09
CA ALA A 417 -0.36 -2.27 -31.95
C ALA A 417 0.63 -3.39 -31.60
N SER A 418 0.71 -3.82 -30.34
CA SER A 418 1.57 -4.93 -29.91
C SER A 418 1.08 -6.30 -30.38
N GLN A 419 -0.23 -6.46 -30.57
CA GLN A 419 -0.85 -7.73 -31.00
C GLN A 419 -1.20 -7.76 -32.49
N CYS A 420 -1.31 -6.58 -33.12
CA CYS A 420 -1.73 -6.45 -34.50
C CYS A 420 -0.66 -6.99 -35.47
N ARG A 421 -1.02 -8.01 -36.26
CA ARG A 421 -0.14 -8.59 -37.30
C ARG A 421 -0.37 -8.01 -38.70
N SER A 422 -1.46 -7.26 -38.90
CA SER A 422 -1.78 -6.70 -40.22
C SER A 422 -0.79 -5.58 -40.62
N PRO A 423 -0.19 -5.65 -41.82
CA PRO A 423 0.64 -4.58 -42.38
C PRO A 423 -0.18 -3.37 -42.82
N HIS A 424 -1.46 -3.57 -43.18
CA HIS A 424 -2.41 -2.53 -43.61
C HIS A 424 -3.55 -2.39 -42.60
N CYS A 425 -3.21 -2.20 -41.33
CA CYS A 425 -4.21 -2.01 -40.29
C CYS A 425 -4.90 -0.65 -40.43
N GLN A 426 -6.24 -0.64 -40.43
CA GLN A 426 -7.05 0.58 -40.49
C GLN A 426 -7.20 1.29 -39.13
N TYR A 427 -6.72 0.68 -38.05
CA TYR A 427 -6.77 1.30 -36.73
C TYR A 427 -5.87 2.56 -36.71
N PRO A 428 -6.39 3.74 -36.31
CA PRO A 428 -5.65 4.99 -36.36
C PRO A 428 -4.27 4.91 -35.70
N ASP A 429 -3.22 5.42 -36.35
CA ASP A 429 -1.84 5.49 -35.85
C ASP A 429 -1.15 4.17 -35.48
N CYS A 430 -1.78 3.01 -35.71
CA CYS A 430 -1.21 1.67 -35.43
C CYS A 430 0.15 1.48 -36.11
N ARG A 431 0.29 1.93 -37.36
CA ARG A 431 1.56 1.87 -38.11
C ARG A 431 2.67 2.69 -37.45
N LYS A 432 2.34 3.87 -36.88
CA LYS A 432 3.30 4.75 -36.21
C LYS A 432 3.82 4.11 -34.92
N VAL A 433 2.92 3.56 -34.10
CA VAL A 433 3.28 2.86 -32.85
C VAL A 433 4.11 1.60 -33.12
N LYS A 434 3.76 0.79 -34.14
CA LYS A 434 4.61 -0.32 -34.58
C LYS A 434 5.99 0.13 -35.07
N GLY A 435 6.08 1.33 -35.63
CA GLY A 435 7.35 1.96 -35.99
C GLY A 435 8.22 2.25 -34.75
N LEU A 436 7.61 2.78 -33.69
CA LEU A 436 8.29 3.02 -32.41
C LEU A 436 8.82 1.73 -31.78
N PHE A 437 8.03 0.64 -31.77
CA PHE A 437 8.49 -0.66 -31.27
C PHE A 437 9.69 -1.18 -32.06
N ARG A 438 9.64 -1.14 -33.39
CA ARG A 438 10.76 -1.55 -34.25
C ARG A 438 12.01 -0.72 -34.01
N HIS A 439 11.86 0.60 -33.91
CA HIS A 439 12.96 1.50 -33.57
C HIS A 439 13.56 1.12 -32.21
N GLY A 440 12.73 0.94 -31.18
CA GLY A 440 13.17 0.58 -29.84
C GLY A 440 13.97 -0.71 -29.78
N ILE A 441 13.64 -1.71 -30.60
CA ILE A 441 14.37 -2.98 -30.68
C ILE A 441 15.76 -2.77 -31.30
N GLN A 442 15.85 -1.97 -32.36
CA GLN A 442 17.07 -1.81 -33.18
C GLN A 442 17.99 -0.66 -32.73
N CYS A 443 17.49 0.28 -31.91
CA CYS A 443 18.24 1.48 -31.52
C CYS A 443 19.35 1.16 -30.51
N LYS A 444 20.60 1.45 -30.90
CA LYS A 444 21.79 1.30 -30.05
C LYS A 444 22.01 2.46 -29.08
N THR A 445 21.60 3.67 -29.45
CA THR A 445 21.73 4.88 -28.62
C THR A 445 20.86 4.81 -27.35
N ARG A 446 19.71 4.12 -27.42
CA ARG A 446 18.75 3.93 -26.33
C ARG A 446 18.24 5.25 -25.71
N ALA A 447 17.28 5.15 -24.79
CA ALA A 447 16.77 6.31 -24.06
C ALA A 447 17.87 6.93 -23.16
N SER A 448 18.72 6.08 -22.55
CA SER A 448 19.83 6.50 -21.68
C SER A 448 20.92 7.27 -22.42
N GLY A 449 21.17 6.98 -23.70
CA GLY A 449 22.08 7.75 -24.55
C GLY A 449 21.39 8.92 -25.28
N GLY A 450 20.17 9.31 -24.89
CA GLY A 450 19.51 10.52 -25.39
C GLY A 450 18.60 10.35 -26.61
N CYS A 451 18.29 9.12 -27.07
CA CYS A 451 17.44 8.93 -28.24
C CYS A 451 15.97 9.33 -27.97
N VAL A 452 15.47 10.31 -28.72
CA VAL A 452 14.12 10.90 -28.58
C VAL A 452 13.00 9.88 -28.79
N LEU A 453 13.09 9.05 -29.84
CA LEU A 453 12.06 8.04 -30.12
C LEU A 453 12.02 6.95 -29.03
N CYS A 454 13.19 6.60 -28.48
CA CYS A 454 13.28 5.68 -27.35
C CYS A 454 12.74 6.28 -26.06
N LYS A 455 12.97 7.57 -25.78
CA LYS A 455 12.37 8.27 -24.63
C LYS A 455 10.85 8.32 -24.72
N LYS A 456 10.30 8.69 -25.89
CA LYS A 456 8.85 8.70 -26.14
C LYS A 456 8.24 7.31 -25.95
N MET A 457 8.86 6.29 -26.52
CA MET A 457 8.42 4.90 -26.34
C MET A 457 8.50 4.49 -24.86
N TRP A 458 9.59 4.84 -24.17
CA TRP A 458 9.77 4.51 -22.75
C TRP A 458 8.69 5.12 -21.87
N TYR A 459 8.34 6.39 -22.08
CA TYR A 459 7.25 7.06 -21.36
C TYR A 459 5.91 6.35 -21.57
N LEU A 460 5.57 6.01 -22.81
CA LEU A 460 4.33 5.28 -23.14
C LEU A 460 4.29 3.89 -22.48
N LEU A 461 5.42 3.19 -22.47
CA LEU A 461 5.53 1.89 -21.81
C LEU A 461 5.41 2.01 -20.29
N GLN A 462 5.97 3.07 -19.68
CA GLN A 462 5.84 3.33 -18.24
C GLN A 462 4.38 3.62 -17.85
N LEU A 463 3.68 4.48 -18.61
CA LEU A 463 2.25 4.75 -18.40
C LEU A 463 1.42 3.46 -18.50
N HIS A 464 1.63 2.68 -19.56
CA HIS A 464 0.93 1.41 -19.72
C HIS A 464 1.22 0.42 -18.59
N THR A 465 2.49 0.28 -18.18
CA THR A 465 2.91 -0.63 -17.09
C THR A 465 2.17 -0.31 -15.79
N ARG A 466 1.95 0.98 -15.49
CA ARG A 466 1.24 1.46 -14.29
C ARG A 466 -0.26 1.15 -14.34
N ALA A 467 -0.91 1.35 -15.49
CA ALA A 467 -2.35 1.11 -15.65
C ALA A 467 -2.70 -0.38 -15.90
N CYS A 468 -1.73 -1.18 -16.35
CA CYS A 468 -1.96 -2.56 -16.76
C CYS A 468 -2.16 -3.49 -15.56
N LYS A 469 -3.34 -4.11 -15.44
CA LYS A 469 -3.63 -5.16 -14.44
C LYS A 469 -3.39 -6.60 -14.94
N GLU A 470 -3.15 -6.76 -16.23
CA GLU A 470 -2.90 -8.08 -16.86
C GLU A 470 -1.55 -8.68 -16.45
N SER A 471 -1.56 -9.97 -16.10
CA SER A 471 -0.36 -10.75 -15.78
C SER A 471 0.45 -11.09 -17.04
N GLU A 472 -0.23 -11.54 -18.10
CA GLU A 472 0.35 -11.91 -19.40
C GLU A 472 0.09 -10.81 -20.44
N CYS A 473 0.76 -9.67 -20.26
CA CYS A 473 0.62 -8.53 -21.17
C CYS A 473 1.56 -8.64 -22.39
N HIS A 474 1.00 -8.48 -23.60
CA HIS A 474 1.77 -8.51 -24.86
C HIS A 474 2.49 -7.20 -25.21
N VAL A 475 2.28 -6.12 -24.45
CA VAL A 475 2.99 -4.85 -24.69
C VAL A 475 4.49 -5.04 -24.37
N PRO A 476 5.41 -4.69 -25.30
CA PRO A 476 6.84 -4.91 -25.12
C PRO A 476 7.36 -4.31 -23.81
N ARG A 477 8.23 -5.04 -23.08
CA ARG A 477 8.87 -4.60 -21.82
C ARG A 477 7.90 -4.30 -20.66
N CYS A 478 6.59 -4.47 -20.80
CA CYS A 478 5.63 -4.25 -19.72
C CYS A 478 5.96 -5.14 -18.50
N ARG A 479 6.20 -6.44 -18.75
CA ARG A 479 6.62 -7.39 -17.71
C ARG A 479 7.93 -6.97 -17.02
N ASP A 480 8.96 -6.64 -17.81
CA ASP A 480 10.27 -6.24 -17.27
C ASP A 480 10.19 -4.97 -16.42
N LEU A 481 9.39 -3.99 -16.87
CA LEU A 481 9.16 -2.76 -16.14
C LEU A 481 8.42 -3.05 -14.83
N LYS A 482 7.31 -3.81 -14.87
CA LYS A 482 6.61 -4.25 -13.65
C LYS A 482 7.53 -4.97 -12.67
N GLU A 483 8.43 -5.81 -13.19
CA GLU A 483 9.41 -6.52 -12.36
C GLU A 483 10.47 -5.58 -11.77
N HIS A 484 10.98 -4.63 -12.56
CA HIS A 484 11.95 -3.63 -12.09
C HIS A 484 11.36 -2.77 -10.95
N TRP A 485 10.12 -2.28 -11.10
CA TRP A 485 9.42 -1.56 -10.04
C TRP A 485 9.20 -2.42 -8.80
N ARG A 486 8.81 -3.69 -8.98
CA ARG A 486 8.71 -4.66 -7.87
C ARG A 486 10.03 -4.86 -7.14
N ARG A 487 11.16 -4.99 -7.85
CA ARG A 487 12.49 -5.13 -7.22
C ARG A 487 12.90 -3.89 -6.43
N LEU A 488 12.65 -2.69 -6.96
CA LEU A 488 12.89 -1.42 -6.24
C LEU A 488 12.07 -1.34 -4.96
N GLN A 489 10.79 -1.71 -5.03
CA GLN A 489 9.90 -1.77 -3.87
C GLN A 489 10.40 -2.80 -2.85
N GLN A 490 10.71 -4.02 -3.28
CA GLN A 490 11.28 -5.08 -2.44
C GLN A 490 12.59 -4.67 -1.75
N GLN A 491 13.47 -3.93 -2.42
CA GLN A 491 14.71 -3.42 -1.82
C GLN A 491 14.41 -2.38 -0.73
N SER A 492 13.44 -1.49 -0.95
CA SER A 492 12.98 -0.54 0.07
C SER A 492 12.39 -1.27 1.28
N ASP A 493 11.51 -2.24 1.03
CA ASP A 493 10.85 -3.01 2.08
C ASP A 493 11.84 -3.87 2.87
N SER A 494 12.83 -4.48 2.20
CA SER A 494 13.90 -5.23 2.86
C SER A 494 14.76 -4.35 3.78
N ARG A 495 15.09 -3.12 3.36
CA ARG A 495 15.78 -2.14 4.22
C ARG A 495 14.95 -1.80 5.47
N ARG A 496 13.65 -1.55 5.29
CA ARG A 496 12.73 -1.27 6.40
C ARG A 496 12.63 -2.46 7.37
N ARG A 497 12.48 -3.69 6.87
CA ARG A 497 12.44 -4.91 7.69
C ARG A 497 13.75 -5.12 8.47
N ALA A 498 14.89 -4.92 7.83
CA ALA A 498 16.19 -5.01 8.51
C ALA A 498 16.34 -3.98 9.64
N ALA A 499 15.90 -2.74 9.41
CA ALA A 499 15.94 -1.69 10.42
C ALA A 499 14.99 -1.96 11.60
N VAL A 500 13.81 -2.53 11.34
CA VAL A 500 12.87 -2.96 12.38
C VAL A 500 13.47 -4.08 13.23
N MET A 501 14.13 -5.05 12.60
CA MET A 501 14.83 -6.12 13.32
C MET A 501 15.96 -5.60 14.20
N GLU A 502 16.71 -4.61 13.72
CA GLU A 502 17.76 -3.97 14.50
C GLU A 502 17.20 -3.16 15.68
N MET A 503 16.11 -2.42 15.47
CA MET A 503 15.39 -1.71 16.54
C MET A 503 14.93 -2.67 17.65
N MET A 504 14.42 -3.85 17.28
CA MET A 504 14.00 -4.85 18.27
C MET A 504 15.18 -5.47 19.02
N ARG A 505 16.33 -5.68 18.38
CA ARG A 505 17.55 -6.10 19.10
C ARG A 505 18.00 -5.07 20.13
N GLN A 506 17.99 -3.80 19.76
CA GLN A 506 18.38 -2.70 20.66
C GLN A 506 17.44 -2.65 21.88
N ARG A 507 16.13 -2.77 21.66
CA ARG A 507 15.15 -2.86 22.77
C ARG A 507 15.39 -4.04 23.69
N ALA A 508 15.64 -5.23 23.13
CA ALA A 508 15.92 -6.42 23.91
C ALA A 508 17.19 -6.24 24.77
N ALA A 509 18.22 -5.58 24.23
CA ALA A 509 19.45 -5.25 24.96
C ALA A 509 19.20 -4.21 26.07
N GLU A 510 18.41 -3.16 25.82
CA GLU A 510 18.04 -2.15 26.82
C GLU A 510 17.27 -2.77 28.01
N VAL A 511 16.31 -3.67 27.73
CA VAL A 511 15.54 -4.35 28.77
C VAL A 511 16.44 -5.28 29.60
N ALA A 512 17.36 -6.00 28.96
CA ALA A 512 18.32 -6.85 29.66
C ALA A 512 19.31 -6.05 30.52
N GLY A 513 19.74 -4.87 30.05
CA GLY A 513 20.67 -4.00 30.76
C GLY A 513 20.07 -3.26 31.96
N ASN A 514 18.75 -3.02 31.97
CA ASN A 514 18.04 -2.41 33.11
C ASN A 514 17.59 -3.42 34.17
N ALA A 515 17.75 -4.72 33.91
CA ALA A 515 17.37 -5.81 34.82
C ALA A 515 18.54 -6.39 35.63
N GLY A 516 19.75 -5.86 35.45
CA GLY A 516 20.94 -6.13 36.27
C GLY A 516 21.33 -4.89 37.05
#